data_AF-A0A3D3DVU0-F1
#
_entry.id   AF-A0A3D3DVU0-F1
#
_cell.length_a   1.000
_cell.length_b   1.000
_cell.length_c   1.000
_cell.angle_alpha   90.00
_cell.angle_beta   90.00
_cell.angle_gamma   90.00
#
_symmetry.space_group_name_H-M   'P 1'
#
loop_
_entity.id
_entity.type
_entity.pdbx_description
1 polymer ?
#
loop_
_entity_poly.entity_id
_entity_poly.type
_entity_poly.pdbx_seq_one_letter_code
_entity_poly.pdbx_strand_id
1 'polypeptide(L)'
;MKVISLPISELWASVPKADVHKGKEFYKPVMKDIEKNGLHFPLLIVEATYTQLEEQKKKYKDKMMELPSDSGKMIKVVWGGSNRVRIAEELGYTHIDCVVYKDVLNGTSPWHLEMPS
;
A
#
# COMPACT_ATOMS: atom_id res chain seq x y z
N MET A 1 -2.46 7.07 17.04
CA MET A 1 -2.19 7.40 15.62
C MET A 1 -3.41 8.07 15.04
N LYS A 2 -3.23 9.09 14.18
CA LYS A 2 -4.34 9.84 13.58
C LYS A 2 -4.68 9.26 12.20
N VAL A 3 -5.97 9.06 11.94
CA VAL A 3 -6.47 8.73 10.59
C VAL A 3 -6.62 10.03 9.80
N ILE A 4 -6.11 10.04 8.57
CA ILE A 4 -6.23 11.14 7.62
C ILE A 4 -6.73 10.61 6.27
N SER A 5 -7.54 11.39 5.57
CA SER A 5 -7.97 11.05 4.22
C SER A 5 -6.95 11.56 3.20
N LEU A 6 -6.45 10.69 2.33
CA LEU A 6 -5.44 11.01 1.32
C LEU A 6 -5.98 10.74 -0.09
N PRO A 7 -5.64 11.58 -1.09
CA PRO A 7 -5.95 11.30 -2.49
C PRO A 7 -5.28 10.01 -2.93
N ILE A 8 -6.00 9.15 -3.65
CA ILE A 8 -5.44 7.88 -4.13
C ILE A 8 -4.23 8.12 -5.04
N SER A 9 -4.27 9.18 -5.85
CA SER A 9 -3.18 9.57 -6.75
C SER A 9 -1.85 9.87 -6.05
N GLU A 10 -1.85 10.08 -4.73
CA GLU A 10 -0.63 10.28 -3.94
C GLU A 10 -0.08 8.98 -3.33
N LEU A 11 -0.82 7.87 -3.42
CA LEU A 11 -0.47 6.60 -2.79
C LEU A 11 0.18 5.67 -3.81
N TRP A 12 1.30 5.07 -3.43
CA TRP A 12 1.95 4.07 -4.27
C TRP A 12 1.69 2.65 -3.76
N ALA A 13 0.86 1.90 -4.49
CA ALA A 13 0.46 0.53 -4.20
C ALA A 13 1.60 -0.47 -4.50
N SER A 14 2.46 -0.68 -3.50
CA SER A 14 3.77 -1.33 -3.64
C SER A 14 3.78 -2.80 -4.07
N VAL A 15 2.71 -3.56 -3.82
CA VAL A 15 2.63 -4.99 -4.17
C VAL A 15 1.70 -5.23 -5.36
N PRO A 16 1.97 -6.22 -6.23
CA PRO A 16 1.11 -6.58 -7.35
C PRO A 16 -0.32 -6.95 -6.93
N LYS A 17 -1.24 -6.88 -7.90
CA LYS A 17 -2.60 -7.42 -7.73
C LYS A 17 -2.53 -8.93 -7.50
N ALA A 18 -3.29 -9.42 -6.53
CA ALA A 18 -3.40 -10.85 -6.23
C ALA A 18 -4.85 -11.30 -6.39
N ASP A 19 -5.16 -12.00 -7.48
CA ASP A 19 -6.50 -12.59 -7.66
C ASP A 19 -6.73 -13.75 -6.68
N VAL A 20 -5.66 -14.50 -6.39
CA VAL A 20 -5.63 -15.63 -5.46
C VAL A 20 -4.58 -15.38 -4.39
N HIS A 21 -4.95 -15.57 -3.13
CA HIS A 21 -4.05 -15.51 -1.99
C HIS A 21 -4.18 -16.78 -1.15
N LYS A 22 -3.07 -17.49 -0.91
CA LYS A 22 -3.06 -18.78 -0.17
C LYS A 22 -4.08 -19.80 -0.70
N GLY A 23 -4.20 -19.91 -2.03
CA GLY A 23 -5.10 -20.86 -2.70
C GLY A 23 -6.58 -20.49 -2.67
N LYS A 24 -6.94 -19.30 -2.19
CA LYS A 24 -8.32 -18.81 -2.15
C LYS A 24 -8.49 -17.57 -3.03
N GLU A 25 -9.64 -17.44 -3.68
CA GLU A 25 -10.01 -16.21 -4.37
C GLU A 25 -10.00 -15.05 -3.36
N PHE A 26 -9.26 -14.00 -3.67
CA PHE A 26 -8.99 -12.90 -2.74
C PHE A 26 -9.57 -11.59 -3.26
N TYR A 27 -9.22 -11.20 -4.49
CA TYR A 27 -9.55 -9.87 -4.99
C TYR A 27 -11.05 -9.62 -5.12
N LYS A 28 -11.79 -10.54 -5.79
CA LYS A 28 -13.23 -10.34 -6.03
C LYS A 28 -14.08 -10.30 -4.76
N PRO A 29 -13.88 -11.20 -3.77
CA PRO A 29 -14.61 -11.10 -2.51
C PRO A 29 -14.37 -9.78 -1.79
N VAL A 30 -13.10 -9.30 -1.76
CA VAL A 30 -12.76 -8.01 -1.15
C VAL A 30 -13.39 -6.85 -1.91
N MET A 31 -13.42 -6.90 -3.25
CA MET A 31 -14.08 -5.88 -4.06
C MET A 31 -15.58 -5.80 -3.78
N LYS A 32 -16.27 -6.94 -3.75
CA LYS A 32 -17.72 -6.99 -3.43
C LYS A 32 -18.02 -6.47 -2.03
N ASP A 33 -17.16 -6.76 -1.07
CA ASP A 33 -17.30 -6.27 0.30
C ASP A 33 -17.15 -4.74 0.36
N ILE A 34 -16.11 -4.20 -0.30
CA ILE A 34 -15.88 -2.75 -0.36
C ILE A 34 -16.98 -2.03 -1.15
N GLU A 35 -17.49 -2.63 -2.23
CA GLU A 35 -18.61 -2.07 -3.00
C GLU A 35 -19.89 -1.97 -2.14
N LYS A 36 -20.16 -2.99 -1.33
CA LYS A 36 -21.38 -3.06 -0.49
C LYS A 36 -21.27 -2.24 0.78
N ASN A 37 -20.14 -2.30 1.46
CA ASN A 37 -19.96 -1.81 2.83
C ASN A 37 -19.07 -0.56 2.89
N GLY A 38 -18.27 -0.31 1.85
CA GLY A 38 -17.23 0.72 1.86
C GLY A 38 -15.91 0.22 2.44
N LEU A 39 -14.87 1.05 2.31
CA LEU A 39 -13.53 0.74 2.80
C LEU A 39 -13.38 1.17 4.27
N HIS A 40 -13.84 0.33 5.20
CA HIS A 40 -13.91 0.67 6.64
C HIS A 40 -12.56 0.78 7.35
N PHE A 41 -11.56 -0.02 6.94
CA PHE A 41 -10.30 -0.11 7.65
C PHE A 41 -9.25 0.79 7.00
N PRO A 42 -8.68 1.76 7.73
CA PRO A 42 -7.69 2.66 7.16
C PRO A 42 -6.47 1.89 6.64
N LEU A 43 -5.82 2.44 5.61
CA LEU A 43 -4.60 1.87 5.06
C LEU A 43 -3.38 2.28 5.86
N LEU A 44 -2.38 1.39 5.88
CA LEU A 44 -1.10 1.68 6.51
C LEU A 44 -0.16 2.25 5.46
N ILE A 45 0.18 3.52 5.64
CA ILE A 45 1.07 4.27 4.76
C ILE A 45 2.40 4.52 5.47
N VAL A 46 3.48 4.29 4.74
CA VAL A 46 4.84 4.61 5.19
C VAL A 46 5.45 5.58 4.22
N GLU A 47 6.10 6.63 4.74
CA GLU A 47 6.87 7.55 3.90
C GLU A 47 8.28 6.99 3.69
N ALA A 48 8.71 6.90 2.43
CA ALA A 48 10.00 6.34 2.05
C ALA A 48 10.74 7.22 1.04
N THR A 49 12.07 7.26 1.13
CA THR A 49 12.91 7.85 0.08
C THR A 49 13.06 6.88 -1.08
N TYR A 50 13.41 7.39 -2.25
CA TYR A 50 13.66 6.55 -3.42
C TYR A 50 14.78 5.53 -3.18
N THR A 51 15.88 5.94 -2.52
CA THR A 51 16.99 5.04 -2.15
C THR A 51 16.52 3.86 -1.28
N GLN A 52 15.63 4.11 -0.32
CA GLN A 52 15.04 3.03 0.49
C GLN A 52 14.22 2.08 -0.38
N LEU A 53 13.44 2.61 -1.33
CA LEU A 53 12.68 1.77 -2.26
C LEU A 53 13.57 0.93 -3.17
N GLU A 54 14.70 1.45 -3.64
CA GLU A 54 15.66 0.67 -4.41
C GLU A 54 16.23 -0.50 -3.63
N GLU A 55 16.58 -0.30 -2.36
CA GLU A 55 17.03 -1.37 -1.47
C GLU A 55 15.96 -2.44 -1.27
N GLN A 56 14.71 -2.01 -1.07
CA GLN A 56 13.56 -2.90 -0.95
C GLN A 56 13.29 -3.67 -2.25
N LYS A 57 13.37 -3.01 -3.40
CA LYS A 57 13.20 -3.66 -4.72
C LYS A 57 14.29 -4.69 -4.97
N LYS A 58 15.54 -4.43 -4.55
CA LYS A 58 16.62 -5.44 -4.62
C LYS A 58 16.32 -6.67 -3.74
N LYS A 59 15.71 -6.47 -2.57
CA LYS A 59 15.34 -7.53 -1.62
C LYS A 59 14.11 -8.34 -2.08
N TYR A 60 13.03 -7.66 -2.48
CA TYR A 60 11.72 -8.26 -2.76
C TYR A 60 11.44 -8.51 -4.24
N LYS A 61 12.24 -7.93 -5.15
CA LYS A 61 12.26 -8.19 -6.59
C LYS A 61 10.87 -8.11 -7.25
N ASP A 62 10.35 -9.25 -7.68
CA ASP A 62 9.09 -9.46 -8.37
C ASP A 62 7.86 -9.33 -7.45
N LYS A 63 8.05 -9.39 -6.13
CA LYS A 63 6.98 -9.18 -5.15
C LYS A 63 6.62 -7.70 -4.96
N MET A 64 7.39 -6.80 -5.54
CA MET A 64 7.19 -5.35 -5.49
C MET A 64 6.97 -4.82 -6.90
N MET A 65 6.07 -3.85 -7.05
CA MET A 65 5.84 -3.14 -8.31
C MET A 65 7.11 -2.45 -8.80
N GLU A 66 7.11 -2.02 -10.06
CA GLU A 66 8.16 -1.11 -10.56
C GLU A 66 8.15 0.20 -9.78
N LEU A 67 9.34 0.70 -9.50
CA LEU A 67 9.52 1.90 -8.69
C LEU A 67 8.91 3.12 -9.40
N PRO A 68 8.29 4.05 -8.66
CA PRO A 68 7.72 5.25 -9.26
C PRO A 68 8.86 6.15 -9.78
N SER A 69 8.64 6.80 -10.92
CA SER A 69 9.69 7.58 -11.61
C SER A 69 10.13 8.88 -10.90
N ASP A 70 9.39 9.34 -9.90
CA ASP A 70 9.73 10.57 -9.15
C ASP A 70 10.64 10.26 -7.95
N SER A 71 11.94 10.29 -8.18
CA SER A 71 12.96 9.98 -7.17
C SER A 71 13.26 11.13 -6.20
N GLY A 72 12.73 12.33 -6.47
CA GLY A 72 13.06 13.55 -5.72
C GLY A 72 12.19 13.82 -4.49
N LYS A 73 11.14 13.02 -4.25
CA LYS A 73 10.16 13.24 -3.18
C LYS A 73 10.07 12.06 -2.22
N MET A 74 9.58 12.32 -1.01
CA MET A 74 9.11 11.27 -0.12
C MET A 74 7.89 10.61 -0.74
N ILE A 75 7.95 9.28 -0.88
CA ILE A 75 6.91 8.47 -1.51
C ILE A 75 6.02 7.89 -0.41
N LYS A 76 4.71 8.07 -0.54
CA LYS A 76 3.71 7.47 0.36
C LYS A 76 3.43 6.04 -0.08
N VAL A 77 4.19 5.12 0.48
CA VAL A 77 4.11 3.69 0.17
C VAL A 77 2.95 3.08 0.91
N VAL A 78 2.10 2.36 0.19
CA VAL A 78 1.08 1.51 0.81
C VAL A 78 1.80 0.25 1.32
N TRP A 79 1.97 0.15 2.64
CA TRP A 79 2.61 -1.00 3.28
C TRP A 79 1.62 -2.16 3.44
N GLY A 80 0.37 -1.83 3.81
CA GLY A 80 -0.71 -2.80 3.95
C GLY A 80 -1.98 -2.34 3.23
N GLY A 81 -2.43 -3.13 2.25
CA GLY A 81 -3.69 -2.89 1.54
C GLY A 81 -3.56 -2.40 0.09
N SER A 82 -2.45 -2.67 -0.60
CA SER A 82 -2.27 -2.28 -2.02
C SER A 82 -3.35 -2.84 -2.96
N ASN A 83 -3.93 -4.00 -2.66
CA ASN A 83 -5.10 -4.51 -3.39
C ASN A 83 -6.35 -3.69 -3.11
N ARG A 84 -6.54 -3.19 -1.88
CA ARG A 84 -7.68 -2.32 -1.52
C ARG A 84 -7.58 -0.95 -2.20
N VAL A 85 -6.37 -0.43 -2.42
CA VAL A 85 -6.17 0.79 -3.23
C VAL A 85 -6.66 0.58 -4.65
N ARG A 86 -6.21 -0.49 -5.32
CA ARG A 86 -6.64 -0.80 -6.70
C ARG A 86 -8.15 -1.01 -6.81
N ILE A 87 -8.74 -1.70 -5.84
CA ILE A 87 -10.20 -1.86 -5.77
C ILE A 87 -10.90 -0.50 -5.64
N ALA A 88 -10.40 0.37 -4.75
CA ALA A 88 -10.97 1.69 -4.56
C ALA A 88 -10.87 2.53 -5.85
N GLU A 89 -9.76 2.46 -6.59
CA GLU A 89 -9.62 3.07 -7.91
C GLU A 89 -10.64 2.52 -8.91
N GLU A 90 -10.76 1.19 -9.01
CA GLU A 90 -11.73 0.51 -9.89
C GLU A 90 -13.18 0.89 -9.56
N LEU A 91 -13.50 1.13 -8.28
CA LEU A 91 -14.81 1.56 -7.80
C LEU A 91 -15.02 3.08 -7.83
N GLY A 92 -14.05 3.86 -8.34
CA GLY A 92 -14.18 5.31 -8.53
C GLY A 92 -14.00 6.16 -7.28
N TYR A 93 -13.39 5.62 -6.22
CA TYR A 93 -12.99 6.42 -5.06
C TYR A 93 -11.90 7.43 -5.46
N THR A 94 -11.91 8.60 -4.82
CA THR A 94 -10.87 9.62 -5.02
C THR A 94 -9.93 9.75 -3.83
N HIS A 95 -10.40 9.38 -2.64
CA HIS A 95 -9.68 9.47 -1.37
C HIS A 95 -9.84 8.19 -0.56
N ILE A 96 -8.84 7.87 0.26
CA ILE A 96 -8.85 6.73 1.18
C ILE A 96 -8.34 7.17 2.55
N ASP A 97 -9.01 6.70 3.60
CA ASP A 97 -8.58 6.88 4.97
C ASP A 97 -7.32 6.08 5.28
N CYS A 98 -6.34 6.74 5.88
CA CYS A 98 -4.97 6.26 6.01
C CYS A 98 -4.40 6.60 7.39
N VAL A 99 -3.53 5.73 7.89
CA VAL A 99 -2.62 6.01 9.00
C VAL A 99 -1.21 6.10 8.45
N VAL A 100 -0.57 7.27 8.61
CA VAL A 100 0.78 7.53 8.12
C VAL A 100 1.79 7.35 9.24
N TYR A 101 2.78 6.48 8.99
CA TYR A 101 3.93 6.29 9.86
C TYR A 101 5.12 7.07 9.33
N LYS A 102 5.53 8.09 10.10
CA LYS A 102 6.66 8.98 9.77
C LYS A 102 7.99 8.50 10.38
N ASP A 103 7.94 7.90 11.57
CA ASP A 103 9.13 7.55 12.37
C ASP A 103 9.70 6.16 12.09
N VAL A 104 9.62 5.72 10.85
CA VAL A 104 10.15 4.40 10.47
C VAL A 104 11.69 4.43 10.32
N LEU A 105 12.32 5.54 10.73
CA LEU A 105 13.73 5.89 10.55
C LEU A 105 14.64 5.50 11.74
N ASN A 106 14.10 5.18 12.94
CA ASN A 106 14.91 4.91 14.16
C ASN A 106 14.80 3.46 14.68
N GLY A 107 14.77 2.46 13.79
CA GLY A 107 14.97 1.05 14.15
C GLY A 107 13.76 0.28 14.68
N THR A 108 12.68 0.94 15.14
CA THR A 108 11.37 0.32 15.50
C THR A 108 10.40 0.31 14.32
N SER A 109 10.97 -0.08 13.20
CA SER A 109 10.41 0.07 11.88
C SER A 109 9.55 -1.16 11.51
N PRO A 110 8.29 -1.01 11.07
CA PRO A 110 7.63 -2.05 10.27
C PRO A 110 8.41 -2.49 9.02
N TRP A 111 9.49 -1.81 8.59
CA TRP A 111 10.46 -2.29 7.59
C TRP A 111 11.26 -3.53 8.03
N HIS A 112 11.26 -3.90 9.32
CA HIS A 112 11.77 -5.18 9.81
C HIS A 112 10.69 -6.26 9.94
N LEU A 113 9.41 -5.89 9.82
CA LEU A 113 8.33 -6.85 9.67
C LEU A 113 8.34 -7.30 8.21
N GLU A 114 8.43 -8.60 7.98
CA GLU A 114 8.37 -9.18 6.65
C GLU A 114 7.14 -8.63 5.91
N MET A 115 7.30 -8.29 4.62
CA MET A 115 6.14 -7.99 3.78
C MET A 115 5.15 -9.14 3.96
N PRO A 116 3.89 -8.87 4.35
CA PRO A 116 2.92 -9.93 4.56
C PRO A 116 2.81 -10.73 3.26
N SER A 117 3.17 -12.01 3.36
CA SER A 117 3.04 -13.02 2.30
C SER A 117 1.67 -12.96 1.67
#